data_AF-A0A5C6Z1U4-F1
#
_entry.id   AF-A0A5C6Z1U4-F1
#
_cell.length_a   1.000
_cell.length_b   1.000
_cell.length_c   1.000
_cell.angle_alpha   90.00
_cell.angle_beta   90.00
_cell.angle_gamma   90.00
#
_symmetry.space_group_name_H-M   'P 1'
#
loop_
_entity.id
_entity.type
_entity.pdbx_description
1 polymer ?
#
loop_
_entity_poly.entity_id
_entity_poly.type
_entity_poly.pdbx_seq_one_letter_code
_entity_poly.pdbx_strand_id
1 'polypeptide(L)'
;MSGLSEKDIIIANKIADRIKALRINDSGLRQIDFVEKYNIEKQEISRWENQVSKDLVSGKIKGRGVTVYTINRFCNLIGISLKEFFDDDLFRI
;
A
#
# COMPACT_ATOMS: atom_id res chain seq x y z
N MET A 1 11.67 0.60 21.00
CA MET A 1 10.69 0.87 19.92
C MET A 1 9.99 -0.43 19.61
N SER A 2 8.68 -0.51 19.82
CA SER A 2 7.88 -1.71 19.55
C SER A 2 7.89 -2.01 18.05
N GLY A 3 8.31 -3.21 17.67
CA GLY A 3 8.16 -3.71 16.29
C GLY A 3 6.68 -3.87 15.93
N LEU A 4 6.38 -3.89 14.63
CA LEU A 4 5.04 -4.21 14.13
C LEU A 4 4.61 -5.58 14.68
N SER A 5 3.43 -5.65 15.27
CA SER A 5 2.79 -6.91 15.63
C SER A 5 2.37 -7.68 14.37
N GLU A 6 2.02 -8.95 14.51
CA GLU A 6 1.50 -9.74 13.38
C GLU A 6 0.20 -9.14 12.81
N LYS A 7 -0.65 -8.56 13.65
CA LYS A 7 -1.84 -7.84 13.20
C LYS A 7 -1.48 -6.60 12.38
N ASP A 8 -0.45 -5.87 12.79
CA ASP A 8 0.00 -4.68 12.05
C ASP A 8 0.58 -5.06 10.68
N ILE A 9 1.29 -6.19 10.59
CA ILE A 9 1.79 -6.73 9.32
C ILE A 9 0.63 -7.09 8.39
N ILE A 10 -0.41 -7.76 8.91
CA ILE A 10 -1.60 -8.12 8.12
C ILE A 10 -2.28 -6.87 7.58
N ILE A 11 -2.48 -5.84 8.42
CA ILE A 11 -3.10 -4.58 7.99
C ILE A 11 -2.23 -3.88 6.93
N ALA A 12 -0.92 -3.78 7.15
CA ALA A 12 0.00 -3.18 6.18
C ALA A 12 -0.05 -3.87 4.81
N ASN A 13 -0.12 -5.20 4.82
CA ASN A 13 -0.19 -6.00 3.61
C ASN A 13 -1.53 -5.85 2.87
N LYS A 14 -2.66 -5.82 3.59
CA LYS A 14 -3.98 -5.50 3.02
C LYS A 14 -4.00 -4.11 2.36
N ILE A 15 -3.36 -3.12 2.97
CA ILE A 15 -3.24 -1.78 2.39
C ILE A 15 -2.41 -1.82 1.10
N ALA A 16 -1.27 -2.50 1.09
CA ALA A 16 -0.43 -2.65 -0.10
C ALA A 16 -1.18 -3.35 -1.24
N ASP A 17 -1.95 -4.40 -0.92
CA ASP A 17 -2.79 -5.11 -1.89
C ASP A 17 -3.89 -4.21 -2.44
N ARG A 18 -4.55 -3.40 -1.58
CA ARG A 18 -5.57 -2.45 -2.02
C ARG A 18 -5.00 -1.38 -2.94
N ILE A 19 -3.83 -0.81 -2.64
CA ILE A 19 -3.14 0.15 -3.52
C ILE A 19 -2.86 -0.49 -4.89
N LYS A 20 -2.30 -1.70 -4.90
CA LYS A 20 -1.98 -2.41 -6.13
C LYS A 20 -3.24 -2.71 -6.94
N ALA A 21 -4.31 -3.18 -6.30
CA ALA A 21 -5.58 -3.48 -6.93
C ALA A 21 -6.20 -2.21 -7.53
N LEU A 22 -6.23 -1.10 -6.78
CA LEU A 22 -6.74 0.18 -7.28
C LEU A 22 -5.91 0.69 -8.46
N ARG A 23 -4.57 0.62 -8.41
CA ARG A 23 -3.75 0.98 -9.57
C ARG A 23 -4.14 0.15 -10.79
N ILE A 24 -4.21 -1.17 -10.65
CA ILE A 24 -4.51 -2.06 -11.78
C ILE A 24 -5.93 -1.83 -12.31
N ASN A 25 -6.92 -1.71 -11.43
CA ASN A 25 -8.33 -1.63 -11.80
C ASN A 25 -8.74 -0.24 -12.31
N ASP A 26 -8.26 0.83 -11.68
CA ASP A 26 -8.61 2.21 -12.02
C ASP A 26 -7.85 2.69 -13.27
N SER A 27 -6.57 2.33 -13.37
CA SER A 27 -5.72 2.87 -14.44
C SER A 27 -5.42 1.86 -15.56
N GLY A 28 -5.46 0.56 -15.30
CA GLY A 28 -4.94 -0.47 -16.21
C GLY A 28 -3.42 -0.41 -16.41
N LEU A 29 -2.72 0.48 -15.71
CA LEU A 29 -1.32 0.79 -15.92
C LEU A 29 -0.43 -0.12 -15.11
N ARG A 30 0.72 -0.52 -15.69
CA ARG A 30 1.82 -1.09 -14.90
C ARG A 30 2.41 0.04 -14.04
N GLN A 31 3.21 -0.32 -13.05
CA GLN A 31 3.84 0.68 -12.16
C GLN A 31 4.57 1.78 -12.93
N ILE A 32 5.28 1.45 -14.01
CA ILE A 32 6.01 2.43 -14.81
C ILE A 32 5.07 3.42 -15.51
N ASP A 33 3.99 2.93 -16.11
CA ASP A 33 3.05 3.79 -16.83
C ASP A 33 2.26 4.67 -15.82
N PHE A 34 2.00 4.17 -14.59
CA PHE A 34 1.40 4.95 -13.50
C PHE A 34 2.33 6.04 -12.97
N VAL A 35 3.62 5.71 -12.83
CA VAL A 35 4.69 6.65 -12.42
C VAL A 35 4.79 7.80 -13.40
N GLU A 36 4.79 7.51 -14.70
CA GLU A 36 4.82 8.51 -15.76
C GLU A 36 3.55 9.37 -15.77
N LYS A 37 2.36 8.75 -15.71
CA LYS A 37 1.07 9.46 -15.74
C LYS A 37 0.94 10.49 -14.60
N TYR A 38 1.34 10.11 -13.39
CA TYR A 38 1.16 10.93 -12.19
C TYR A 38 2.43 11.66 -11.73
N ASN A 39 3.51 11.58 -12.51
CA ASN A 39 4.81 12.18 -12.23
C ASN A 39 5.30 11.88 -10.79
N ILE A 40 5.23 10.60 -10.39
CA ILE A 40 5.73 10.12 -9.10
C ILE A 40 7.01 9.31 -9.29
N GLU A 41 7.80 9.12 -8.24
CA GLU A 41 9.02 8.31 -8.34
C GLU A 41 8.71 6.81 -8.37
N LYS A 42 9.44 6.04 -9.19
CA LYS A 42 9.31 4.57 -9.26
C LYS A 42 9.53 3.88 -7.91
N GLN A 43 10.44 4.40 -7.09
CA GLN A 43 10.68 3.86 -5.76
C GLN A 43 9.47 4.09 -4.84
N GLU A 44 8.71 5.15 -5.07
CA GLU A 44 7.56 5.50 -4.26
C GLU A 44 6.42 4.49 -4.47
N ILE A 45 6.02 4.24 -5.73
CA ILE A 45 5.00 3.21 -6.04
C ILE A 45 5.45 1.82 -5.57
N SER A 46 6.74 1.49 -5.71
CA SER A 46 7.27 0.20 -5.24
C SER A 46 7.11 0.07 -3.73
N ARG A 47 7.42 1.13 -2.98
CA ARG A 47 7.24 1.15 -1.51
C ARG A 47 5.78 1.02 -1.10
N TRP A 48 4.85 1.59 -1.87
CA TRP A 48 3.43 1.51 -1.56
C TRP A 48 2.85 0.10 -1.71
N GLU A 49 3.37 -0.67 -2.66
CA GLU A 49 2.87 -2.01 -2.99
C GLU A 49 3.68 -3.15 -2.37
N ASN A 50 4.82 -2.84 -1.74
CA ASN A 50 5.69 -3.84 -1.14
C ASN A 50 5.08 -4.40 0.16
N GLN A 51 5.09 -5.72 0.25
CA GLN A 51 4.62 -6.45 1.43
C GLN A 51 5.64 -6.35 2.58
N VAL A 52 5.13 -6.27 3.80
CA VAL A 52 5.90 -6.40 5.04
C VAL A 52 5.98 -7.88 5.40
N SER A 53 7.18 -8.33 5.79
CA SER A 53 7.42 -9.71 6.20
C SER A 53 8.21 -9.77 7.50
N LYS A 54 7.99 -10.83 8.28
CA LYS A 54 8.73 -11.14 9.50
C LYS A 54 9.60 -12.37 9.23
N ASP A 55 10.89 -12.22 9.44
CA ASP A 55 11.82 -13.33 9.40
C ASP A 55 11.54 -14.27 10.58
N LEU A 56 11.24 -15.54 10.29
CA LEU A 56 10.80 -16.49 11.31
C LEU A 56 11.94 -16.94 12.23
N VAL A 57 13.19 -16.80 11.80
CA VAL A 57 14.37 -17.24 12.55
C VAL A 57 14.88 -16.12 13.46
N SER A 58 15.07 -14.93 12.90
CA SER A 58 15.61 -13.76 13.61
C SER A 58 14.55 -12.86 14.23
N GLY A 59 13.27 -13.07 13.91
CA GLY A 59 12.18 -12.17 14.30
C GLY A 59 12.22 -10.79 13.63
N LYS A 60 13.18 -10.55 12.73
CA LYS A 60 13.41 -9.25 12.10
C LYS A 60 12.32 -8.94 11.08
N ILE A 61 11.76 -7.75 11.18
CA ILE A 61 10.76 -7.27 10.22
C ILE A 61 11.48 -6.62 9.03
N LYS A 62 11.11 -7.01 7.82
CA LYS A 62 11.57 -6.43 6.55
C LYS A 62 10.44 -5.64 5.90
N GLY A 63 10.78 -4.48 5.37
CA GLY A 63 9.80 -3.54 4.81
C GLY A 63 9.18 -2.64 5.87
N ARG A 64 8.28 -1.76 5.43
CA ARG A 64 7.51 -0.84 6.27
C ARG A 64 6.13 -0.68 5.64
N GLY A 65 5.10 -0.60 6.47
CA GLY A 65 3.77 -0.21 6.01
C GLY A 65 3.76 1.26 5.54
N VAL A 66 2.71 1.61 4.80
CA VAL A 66 2.47 3.00 4.39
C VAL A 66 1.71 3.75 5.48
N THR A 67 1.92 5.07 5.53
CA THR A 67 1.19 5.95 6.47
C THR A 67 -0.16 6.36 5.89
N VAL A 68 -1.09 6.80 6.73
CA VAL A 68 -2.38 7.34 6.27
C VAL A 68 -2.21 8.54 5.32
N TYR A 69 -1.18 9.37 5.52
CA TYR A 69 -0.88 10.49 4.62
C TYR A 69 -0.46 10.02 3.22
N THR A 70 0.29 8.92 3.16
CA THR A 70 0.68 8.28 1.90
C THR A 70 -0.54 7.70 1.19
N ILE A 71 -1.44 7.03 1.93
CA ILE A 71 -2.69 6.49 1.37
C ILE A 71 -3.54 7.65 0.83
N ASN A 72 -3.69 8.74 1.59
CA ASN A 72 -4.45 9.91 1.14
C ASN A 72 -3.84 10.55 -0.12
N ARG A 73 -2.51 10.64 -0.20
CA ARG A 73 -1.82 11.11 -1.41
C ARG A 73 -2.15 10.21 -2.61
N PHE A 74 -2.09 8.88 -2.45
CA PHE A 74 -2.47 7.94 -3.50
C PHE A 74 -3.93 8.11 -3.92
N CYS A 75 -4.86 8.22 -2.95
CA CYS A 75 -6.28 8.41 -3.21
C CYS A 75 -6.53 9.68 -4.05
N ASN A 76 -5.87 10.79 -3.71
CA ASN A 76 -5.95 12.04 -4.48
C ASN A 76 -5.44 11.90 -5.92
N LEU A 77 -4.43 11.06 -6.17
CA LEU A 77 -3.92 10.83 -7.54
C LEU A 77 -4.97 10.15 -8.42
N ILE A 78 -5.72 9.20 -7.88
CA ILE A 78 -6.74 8.44 -8.62
C ILE A 78 -8.16 8.98 -8.44
N GLY A 79 -8.33 10.10 -7.71
CA GLY A 79 -9.62 10.78 -7.59
C GLY A 79 -10.64 10.12 -6.66
N ILE A 80 -10.20 9.33 -5.68
CA ILE A 80 -11.08 8.74 -4.65
C ILE A 80 -10.82 9.35 -3.27
N SER A 81 -11.76 9.18 -2.35
CA SER A 81 -11.58 9.54 -0.94
C SER A 81 -10.91 8.43 -0.12
N LEU A 82 -10.34 8.81 1.02
CA LEU A 82 -9.82 7.84 1.98
C LEU A 82 -10.91 6.88 2.50
N LYS A 83 -12.16 7.35 2.58
CA LYS A 83 -13.30 6.49 2.93
C LYS A 83 -13.48 5.38 1.89
N GLU A 84 -13.54 5.74 0.60
CA GLU A 84 -13.69 4.77 -0.51
C GLU A 84 -12.51 3.79 -0.61
N PHE A 85 -11.31 4.22 -0.20
CA PHE A 85 -10.17 3.33 -0.12
C PHE A 85 -10.40 2.17 0.87
N PHE A 86 -10.88 2.48 2.08
CA PHE A 86 -11.12 1.50 3.16
C PHE A 86 -12.49 0.83 3.10
N ASP A 87 -13.41 1.31 2.26
CA ASP A 87 -14.71 0.69 1.99
C ASP A 87 -14.55 -0.51 1.02
N ASP A 88 -13.73 -1.47 1.41
CA ASP A 88 -13.39 -2.67 0.64
C ASP A 88 -13.50 -3.91 1.54
N ASP A 89 -13.90 -5.04 0.95
CA ASP A 89 -14.06 -6.31 1.67
C ASP A 89 -12.79 -6.77 2.40
N LEU A 90 -11.61 -6.37 1.93
CA LEU A 90 -10.33 -6.63 2.60
C LEU A 90 -10.29 -6.08 4.03
N PHE A 91 -11.03 -5.02 4.33
CA PHE A 91 -11.04 -4.37 5.65
C PHE A 91 -12.25 -4.71 6.52
N ARG A 92 -13.17 -5.54 6.04
CA ARG A 92 -14.29 -6.04 6.85
C ARG A 92 -13.76 -7.08 7.84
N ILE A 93 -14.17 -6.96 9.11
CA ILE A 93 -13.82 -7.84 10.24
C ILE A 93 -15.06 -8.64 10.61
#